data_AF-A0A9W8W6X3-F1
#
_entry.id   AF-A0A9W8W6X3-F1
#
_cell.length_a   1.000
_cell.length_b   1.000
_cell.length_c   1.000
_cell.angle_alpha   90.00
_cell.angle_beta   90.00
_cell.angle_gamma   90.00
#
_symmetry.space_group_name_H-M   'P 1'
#
loop_
_entity.id
_entity.type
_entity.pdbx_description
1 polymer ?
#
loop_
_entity_poly.entity_id
_entity_poly.type
_entity_poly.pdbx_seq_one_letter_code
_entity_poly.pdbx_strand_id
1 'polypeptide(L)'
;MPKKLSKNPLPQSSSTISSLSTITTSSTASGNPVNPALSLLPPSLTDPSLPLPKLIVFDLDYTLWPFWVDTHVTPPLKPNAQHSSATDRYGEEYGFYCDVPGILYTLPLAGPKIGVASRTSAPGLARDLLKMLHIPAPTPLTDDATPAPPMGKPEKPKRALEVFDGLMEIYPGSKIRHFESLQKRTGIRYQDMLFFDDESRNRDTETLGVTMWVVRDGLSWGEIEAGVNEWRKRRGFVKMPDATELP
;
A
#
# COMPACT_ATOMS: atom_id res chain seq x y z
N MET A 1 11.21 -62.84 -4.63
CA MET A 1 10.63 -63.78 -5.64
C MET A 1 10.19 -65.04 -4.91
N PRO A 2 9.17 -65.80 -5.38
CA PRO A 2 8.18 -65.50 -6.44
C PRO A 2 7.11 -64.50 -5.90
N LYS A 3 5.79 -64.43 -6.21
CA LYS A 3 4.87 -65.14 -7.14
C LYS A 3 3.77 -64.18 -7.68
N LYS A 4 2.49 -64.59 -7.74
CA LYS A 4 1.30 -63.84 -8.24
C LYS A 4 0.01 -64.38 -7.61
N LEU A 5 -1.05 -63.54 -7.55
CA LEU A 5 -2.51 -63.79 -7.75
C LEU A 5 -3.28 -62.55 -7.20
N SER A 6 -4.13 -61.74 -7.84
CA SER A 6 -4.85 -61.66 -9.15
C SER A 6 -6.37 -61.93 -9.08
N LYS A 7 -7.22 -60.87 -9.09
CA LYS A 7 -8.37 -60.65 -10.02
C LYS A 7 -9.23 -59.39 -9.70
N ASN A 8 -9.96 -58.91 -10.71
CA ASN A 8 -10.93 -57.77 -10.76
C ASN A 8 -12.37 -58.26 -10.36
N PRO A 9 -13.49 -57.48 -10.42
CA PRO A 9 -13.74 -56.11 -10.93
C PRO A 9 -14.68 -55.18 -10.09
N LEU A 10 -15.13 -54.05 -10.67
CA LEU A 10 -16.13 -53.09 -10.13
C LEU A 10 -17.57 -53.68 -10.05
N PRO A 11 -18.48 -53.00 -9.33
CA PRO A 11 -19.46 -52.14 -10.03
C PRO A 11 -19.71 -50.75 -9.39
N GLN A 12 -20.52 -49.91 -10.05
CA GLN A 12 -21.01 -48.61 -9.56
C GLN A 12 -22.33 -48.75 -8.77
N SER A 13 -22.64 -47.80 -7.88
CA SER A 13 -24.00 -47.61 -7.36
C SER A 13 -24.26 -46.16 -6.94
N SER A 14 -25.33 -45.55 -7.47
CA SER A 14 -25.77 -44.19 -7.11
C SER A 14 -26.71 -44.21 -5.89
N SER A 15 -26.55 -43.25 -4.99
CA SER A 15 -27.62 -42.84 -4.05
C SER A 15 -27.41 -41.35 -3.68
N THR A 16 -28.28 -40.46 -4.13
CA THR A 16 -29.49 -39.98 -3.42
C THR A 16 -29.15 -38.91 -2.39
N ILE A 17 -29.44 -37.67 -2.75
CA ILE A 17 -29.26 -36.48 -1.89
C ILE A 17 -30.26 -36.57 -0.73
N SER A 18 -29.78 -36.53 0.52
CA SER A 18 -30.64 -36.40 1.69
C SER A 18 -30.62 -34.95 2.17
N SER A 19 -31.81 -34.35 2.27
CA SER A 19 -32.00 -32.96 2.67
C SER A 19 -31.90 -32.79 4.18
N LEU A 20 -31.12 -31.80 4.63
CA LEU A 20 -31.36 -31.16 5.93
C LEU A 20 -31.55 -29.65 5.72
N SER A 21 -32.63 -29.11 6.28
CA SER A 21 -33.07 -27.72 6.05
C SER A 21 -32.25 -26.73 6.88
N THR A 22 -31.46 -25.89 6.22
CA THR A 22 -30.86 -24.70 6.88
C THR A 22 -31.94 -23.64 7.06
N ILE A 23 -31.97 -23.02 8.25
CA ILE A 23 -32.99 -22.02 8.62
C ILE A 23 -32.75 -20.72 7.86
N THR A 24 -33.77 -20.23 7.14
CA THR A 24 -33.71 -18.95 6.42
C THR A 24 -33.82 -17.76 7.38
N THR A 25 -32.71 -17.34 7.98
CA THR A 25 -32.60 -16.00 8.58
C THR A 25 -32.41 -14.95 7.49
N SER A 26 -33.53 -14.39 7.01
CA SER A 26 -33.55 -13.33 6.00
C SER A 26 -33.13 -11.97 6.56
N SER A 27 -31.82 -11.76 6.78
CA SER A 27 -31.26 -10.45 7.11
C SER A 27 -31.08 -9.61 5.85
N THR A 28 -31.98 -8.67 5.60
CA THR A 28 -31.91 -7.73 4.46
C THR A 28 -30.79 -6.69 4.65
N ALA A 29 -29.56 -7.06 4.33
CA ALA A 29 -28.45 -6.14 4.22
C ALA A 29 -28.50 -5.43 2.85
N SER A 30 -28.86 -4.15 2.83
CA SER A 30 -28.78 -3.29 1.65
C SER A 30 -27.31 -2.93 1.34
N GLY A 31 -26.55 -3.91 0.86
CA GLY A 31 -25.14 -3.76 0.54
C GLY A 31 -24.92 -2.79 -0.61
N ASN A 32 -24.38 -1.61 -0.32
CA ASN A 32 -23.67 -0.83 -1.33
C ASN A 32 -22.56 -1.71 -1.92
N PRO A 33 -22.26 -1.62 -3.24
CA PRO A 33 -21.16 -2.36 -3.82
C PRO A 33 -19.84 -1.90 -3.18
N VAL A 34 -19.29 -2.73 -2.29
CA VAL A 34 -17.98 -2.49 -1.67
C VAL A 34 -16.95 -2.50 -2.80
N ASN A 35 -16.26 -1.37 -2.99
CA ASN A 35 -15.22 -1.26 -4.00
C ASN A 35 -14.12 -2.30 -3.69
N PRO A 36 -13.78 -3.24 -4.60
CA PRO A 36 -12.76 -4.27 -4.35
C PRO A 36 -11.37 -3.72 -4.00
N ALA A 37 -11.10 -2.45 -4.28
CA ALA A 37 -9.92 -1.75 -3.78
C ALA A 37 -9.83 -1.67 -2.25
N LEU A 38 -10.99 -1.60 -1.56
CA LEU A 38 -11.06 -1.35 -0.12
C LEU A 38 -10.87 -2.61 0.72
N SER A 39 -10.99 -3.81 0.15
CA SER A 39 -10.66 -5.07 0.87
C SER A 39 -9.15 -5.31 0.98
N LEU A 40 -8.33 -4.48 0.35
CA LEU A 40 -6.86 -4.47 0.47
C LEU A 40 -6.35 -3.43 1.48
N LEU A 41 -7.23 -2.53 1.96
CA LEU A 41 -6.92 -1.68 3.09
C LEU A 41 -6.96 -2.53 4.37
N PRO A 42 -5.90 -2.51 5.21
CA PRO A 42 -5.94 -3.13 6.52
C PRO A 42 -7.13 -2.65 7.36
N PRO A 43 -7.71 -3.48 8.26
CA PRO A 43 -8.90 -3.12 9.03
C PRO A 43 -8.76 -1.84 9.87
N SER A 44 -7.54 -1.44 10.25
CA SER A 44 -7.35 -0.14 10.91
C SER A 44 -7.67 1.05 10.00
N LEU A 45 -7.57 0.93 8.68
CA LEU A 45 -7.80 2.04 7.73
C LEU A 45 -9.23 2.13 7.22
N THR A 46 -10.05 1.09 7.42
CA THR A 46 -11.45 1.02 6.96
C THR A 46 -12.47 1.29 8.06
N ASP A 47 -12.06 1.32 9.33
CA ASP A 47 -12.90 1.65 10.49
C ASP A 47 -13.41 3.11 10.41
N PRO A 48 -14.73 3.35 10.18
CA PRO A 48 -15.28 4.69 10.02
C PRO A 48 -15.40 5.46 11.34
N SER A 49 -15.15 4.82 12.49
CA SER A 49 -15.14 5.47 13.81
C SER A 49 -13.78 6.09 14.16
N LEU A 50 -12.70 5.69 13.47
CA LEU A 50 -11.34 6.10 13.78
C LEU A 50 -10.75 7.04 12.71
N PRO A 51 -10.42 8.30 13.02
CA PRO A 51 -9.96 9.27 12.03
C PRO A 51 -8.63 8.87 11.39
N LEU A 52 -8.43 9.32 10.14
CA LEU A 52 -7.19 9.19 9.39
C LEU A 52 -6.46 10.54 9.25
N PRO A 53 -5.15 10.55 8.99
CA PRO A 53 -4.43 11.74 8.54
C PRO A 53 -5.05 12.29 7.24
N LYS A 54 -5.11 13.63 7.09
CA LYS A 54 -5.60 14.27 5.85
C LYS A 54 -4.54 14.27 4.75
N LEU A 55 -3.26 14.19 5.13
CA LEU A 55 -2.11 14.05 4.24
C LEU A 55 -1.15 13.02 4.84
N ILE A 56 -0.75 12.04 4.02
CA ILE A 56 0.32 11.11 4.31
C ILE A 56 1.49 11.44 3.38
N VAL A 57 2.69 11.62 3.94
CA VAL A 57 3.90 11.99 3.20
C VAL A 57 4.94 10.88 3.33
N PHE A 58 5.67 10.61 2.25
CA PHE A 58 6.75 9.62 2.19
C PHE A 58 8.09 10.30 1.79
N ASP A 59 9.24 9.80 2.26
CA ASP A 59 10.47 9.89 1.43
C ASP A 59 10.34 8.91 0.24
N LEU A 60 11.42 8.73 -0.52
CA LEU A 60 11.56 7.82 -1.64
C LEU A 60 12.61 6.75 -1.32
N ASP A 61 13.81 7.19 -0.96
CA ASP A 61 14.97 6.32 -0.77
C ASP A 61 14.83 5.55 0.55
N TYR A 62 15.08 4.24 0.50
CA TYR A 62 14.79 3.24 1.56
C TYR A 62 13.36 3.19 2.13
N THR A 63 12.50 4.16 1.79
CA THR A 63 11.08 4.23 2.18
C THR A 63 10.18 3.59 1.13
N LEU A 64 10.16 4.09 -0.12
CA LEU A 64 9.37 3.50 -1.21
C LEU A 64 10.13 2.45 -2.02
N TRP A 65 11.47 2.55 -2.07
CA TRP A 65 12.34 1.62 -2.79
C TRP A 65 13.66 1.33 -2.04
N PRO A 66 14.30 0.16 -2.20
CA PRO A 66 15.42 -0.31 -1.35
C PRO A 66 16.81 0.27 -1.71
N PHE A 67 16.90 1.53 -2.12
CA PHE A 67 18.16 2.16 -2.57
C PHE A 67 18.13 3.70 -2.45
N TRP A 68 19.30 4.34 -2.40
CA TRP A 68 19.46 5.76 -2.72
C TRP A 68 19.52 5.98 -4.24
N VAL A 69 18.58 6.73 -4.79
CA VAL A 69 18.44 7.01 -6.24
C VAL A 69 19.55 7.87 -6.83
N ASP A 70 20.28 8.66 -6.02
CA ASP A 70 21.41 9.47 -6.46
C ASP A 70 22.78 8.78 -6.36
N THR A 71 22.81 7.57 -5.78
CA THR A 71 24.06 6.85 -5.47
C THR A 71 24.17 5.51 -6.22
N HIS A 72 23.08 4.75 -6.32
CA HIS A 72 23.11 3.40 -6.93
C HIS A 72 22.75 3.42 -8.43
N VAL A 73 21.69 4.14 -8.79
CA VAL A 73 21.14 4.15 -10.15
C VAL A 73 22.06 4.88 -11.12
N THR A 74 22.51 4.23 -12.20
CA THR A 74 23.32 4.89 -13.23
C THR A 74 22.58 5.05 -14.57
N PRO A 75 22.10 6.27 -14.91
CA PRO A 75 21.35 6.53 -16.14
C PRO A 75 22.05 6.13 -17.46
N PRO A 76 21.29 5.88 -18.55
CA PRO A 76 19.84 6.02 -18.67
C PRO A 76 19.05 4.83 -18.09
N LEU A 77 17.91 5.14 -17.45
CA LEU A 77 16.89 4.15 -17.07
C LEU A 77 16.01 3.74 -18.26
N LYS A 78 15.50 2.51 -18.23
CA LYS A 78 14.49 1.98 -19.16
C LYS A 78 13.47 1.15 -18.39
N PRO A 79 12.14 1.40 -18.48
CA PRO A 79 11.15 0.56 -17.82
C PRO A 79 11.14 -0.87 -18.38
N ASN A 80 10.80 -1.85 -17.54
CA ASN A 80 10.44 -3.19 -18.02
C ASN A 80 9.06 -3.17 -18.72
N ALA A 81 8.69 -4.26 -19.40
CA ALA A 81 7.44 -4.31 -20.19
C ALA A 81 6.17 -4.19 -19.32
N GLN A 82 6.27 -4.53 -18.04
CA GLN A 82 5.20 -4.49 -17.04
C GLN A 82 5.09 -3.11 -16.37
N HIS A 83 6.09 -2.23 -16.53
CA HIS A 83 6.30 -1.01 -15.76
C HIS A 83 6.35 -1.23 -14.22
N SER A 84 6.75 -2.42 -13.77
CA SER A 84 6.97 -2.73 -12.34
C SER A 84 8.36 -2.34 -11.85
N SER A 85 9.31 -2.16 -12.77
CA SER A 85 10.70 -1.78 -12.51
C SER A 85 11.26 -0.96 -13.68
N ALA A 86 12.45 -0.38 -13.49
CA ALA A 86 13.30 0.13 -14.55
C ALA A 86 14.74 -0.37 -14.40
N THR A 87 15.35 -0.76 -15.52
CA THR A 87 16.75 -1.20 -15.59
C THR A 87 17.65 -0.02 -15.95
N ASP A 88 18.85 0.05 -15.35
CA ASP A 88 19.83 1.10 -15.65
C ASP A 88 20.83 0.75 -16.78
N ARG A 89 21.93 1.50 -16.92
CA ARG A 89 22.92 1.25 -17.97
C ARG A 89 23.77 -0.02 -17.80
N TYR A 90 23.82 -0.59 -16.60
CA TYR A 90 24.65 -1.75 -16.26
C TYR A 90 23.85 -3.06 -16.23
N GLY A 91 22.53 -2.96 -16.02
CA GLY A 91 21.63 -4.12 -15.94
C GLY A 91 20.94 -4.28 -14.60
N GLU A 92 21.25 -3.41 -13.62
CA GLU A 92 20.62 -3.41 -12.31
C GLU A 92 19.15 -2.98 -12.39
N GLU A 93 18.27 -3.63 -11.63
CA GLU A 93 16.82 -3.48 -11.69
C GLU A 93 16.28 -2.71 -10.47
N TYR A 94 15.54 -1.63 -10.73
CA TYR A 94 15.08 -0.69 -9.72
C TYR A 94 13.55 -0.62 -9.70
N GLY A 95 12.94 -0.96 -8.56
CA GLY A 95 11.49 -0.93 -8.34
C GLY A 95 11.12 -0.65 -6.88
N PHE A 96 9.83 -0.60 -6.58
CA PHE A 96 9.34 -0.38 -5.22
C PHE A 96 9.43 -1.62 -4.32
N TYR A 97 9.30 -1.43 -3.00
CA TYR A 97 8.93 -2.54 -2.10
C TYR A 97 7.56 -3.14 -2.47
N CYS A 98 7.32 -4.40 -2.09
CA CYS A 98 6.17 -5.18 -2.57
C CYS A 98 4.79 -4.57 -2.29
N ASP A 99 4.61 -3.96 -1.11
CA ASP A 99 3.31 -3.42 -0.68
C ASP A 99 3.03 -2.03 -1.26
N VAL A 100 4.08 -1.28 -1.61
CA VAL A 100 4.01 0.13 -2.02
C VAL A 100 3.02 0.37 -3.18
N PRO A 101 2.97 -0.45 -4.25
CA PRO A 101 1.93 -0.29 -5.27
C PRO A 101 0.50 -0.39 -4.74
N GLY A 102 0.23 -1.29 -3.79
CA GLY A 102 -1.08 -1.41 -3.14
C GLY A 102 -1.39 -0.23 -2.22
N ILE A 103 -0.41 0.18 -1.40
CA ILE A 103 -0.51 1.33 -0.49
C ILE A 103 -0.80 2.62 -1.27
N LEU A 104 -0.04 2.90 -2.34
CA LEU A 104 -0.22 4.09 -3.18
C LEU A 104 -1.57 4.07 -3.92
N TYR A 105 -2.06 2.91 -4.36
CA TYR A 105 -3.36 2.81 -5.01
C TYR A 105 -4.54 3.07 -4.05
N THR A 106 -4.47 2.53 -2.82
CA THR A 106 -5.62 2.48 -1.91
C THR A 106 -5.72 3.66 -0.95
N LEU A 107 -4.61 4.25 -0.48
CA LEU A 107 -4.67 5.37 0.46
C LEU A 107 -5.49 6.56 -0.07
N PRO A 108 -5.38 6.99 -1.34
CA PRO A 108 -6.25 8.04 -1.89
C PRO A 108 -7.74 7.66 -1.90
N LEU A 109 -8.08 6.37 -1.95
CA LEU A 109 -9.45 5.86 -1.91
C LEU A 109 -10.01 5.80 -0.48
N ALA A 110 -9.15 5.71 0.54
CA ALA A 110 -9.52 5.82 1.95
C ALA A 110 -9.77 7.28 2.39
N GLY A 111 -9.38 8.27 1.58
CA GLY A 111 -9.59 9.71 1.84
C GLY A 111 -8.35 10.57 2.13
N PRO A 112 -7.25 10.06 2.71
CA PRO A 112 -6.00 10.82 2.80
C PRO A 112 -5.46 11.25 1.43
N LYS A 113 -5.03 12.50 1.31
CA LYS A 113 -4.09 12.86 0.23
C LYS A 113 -2.75 12.17 0.50
N ILE A 114 -1.99 11.88 -0.56
CA ILE A 114 -0.61 11.39 -0.44
C ILE A 114 0.37 12.37 -1.10
N GLY A 115 1.61 12.41 -0.61
CA GLY A 115 2.67 13.26 -1.15
C GLY A 115 4.07 12.72 -0.89
N VAL A 116 5.07 13.39 -1.46
CA VAL A 116 6.50 13.08 -1.32
C VAL A 116 7.24 14.28 -0.74
N ALA A 117 8.13 14.01 0.20
CA ALA A 117 9.16 14.92 0.66
C ALA A 117 10.51 14.16 0.67
N SER A 118 11.41 14.39 -0.30
CA SER A 118 12.69 13.66 -0.40
C SER A 118 13.89 14.56 -0.70
N ARG A 119 15.02 14.24 -0.04
CA ARG A 119 16.24 15.05 0.02
C ARG A 119 17.28 14.73 -1.06
N THR A 120 16.99 13.77 -1.94
CA THR A 120 17.92 13.26 -2.97
C THR A 120 18.57 14.35 -3.81
N SER A 121 19.85 14.15 -4.14
CA SER A 121 20.63 15.02 -5.01
C SER A 121 20.35 14.80 -6.50
N ALA A 122 19.55 13.78 -6.85
CA ALA A 122 19.12 13.48 -8.22
C ALA A 122 17.60 13.70 -8.45
N PRO A 123 17.07 14.93 -8.22
CA PRO A 123 15.63 15.22 -8.24
C PRO A 123 14.96 15.07 -9.63
N GLY A 124 15.75 15.02 -10.70
CA GLY A 124 15.27 14.64 -12.05
C GLY A 124 15.08 13.13 -12.17
N LEU A 125 16.12 12.35 -11.83
CA LEU A 125 16.14 10.89 -11.92
C LEU A 125 15.04 10.24 -11.06
N ALA A 126 14.82 10.75 -9.85
CA ALA A 126 13.72 10.34 -8.98
C ALA A 126 12.33 10.54 -9.64
N ARG A 127 12.13 11.65 -10.36
CA ARG A 127 10.88 11.95 -11.07
C ARG A 127 10.72 11.10 -12.34
N ASP A 128 11.80 10.83 -13.05
CA ASP A 128 11.77 9.93 -14.21
C ASP A 128 11.49 8.48 -13.79
N LEU A 129 12.06 7.99 -12.68
CA LEU A 129 11.75 6.67 -12.14
C LEU A 129 10.27 6.57 -11.71
N LEU A 130 9.75 7.55 -10.95
CA LEU A 130 8.31 7.61 -10.58
C LEU A 130 7.35 7.77 -11.79
N LYS A 131 7.87 8.18 -12.95
CA LYS A 131 7.13 8.28 -14.22
C LYS A 131 7.25 7.00 -15.07
N MET A 132 8.30 6.20 -14.85
CA MET A 132 8.49 4.89 -15.46
C MET A 132 7.71 3.80 -14.73
N LEU A 133 7.70 3.84 -13.38
CA LEU A 133 6.97 2.89 -12.54
C LEU A 133 5.47 3.16 -12.57
N HIS A 134 4.68 2.11 -12.80
CA HIS A 134 3.22 2.15 -12.81
C HIS A 134 2.63 1.48 -11.57
N ILE A 135 1.50 2.03 -11.12
CA ILE A 135 0.65 1.51 -10.06
C ILE A 135 -0.51 0.78 -10.74
N PRO A 136 -0.54 -0.56 -10.75
CA PRO A 136 -1.65 -1.32 -11.31
C PRO A 136 -2.89 -1.19 -10.43
N ALA A 137 -4.07 -1.27 -11.03
CA ALA A 137 -5.28 -1.55 -10.27
C ALA A 137 -5.23 -3.01 -9.76
N PRO A 138 -5.59 -3.28 -8.50
CA PRO A 138 -5.49 -4.62 -7.95
C PRO A 138 -6.39 -5.63 -8.69
N THR A 139 -5.84 -6.78 -9.04
CA THR A 139 -6.61 -7.93 -9.49
C THR A 139 -7.37 -8.54 -8.31
N PRO A 140 -8.70 -8.73 -8.38
CA PRO A 140 -9.42 -9.45 -7.34
C PRO A 140 -8.89 -10.87 -7.20
N LEU A 141 -8.40 -11.20 -6.01
CA LEU A 141 -8.05 -12.56 -5.63
C LEU A 141 -9.32 -13.29 -5.19
N THR A 142 -9.47 -14.54 -5.61
CA THR A 142 -10.39 -15.52 -5.00
C THR A 142 -9.60 -16.53 -4.18
N ASP A 143 -10.27 -17.20 -3.23
CA ASP A 143 -9.62 -18.15 -2.31
C ASP A 143 -9.03 -19.38 -3.02
N ASP A 144 -9.52 -19.70 -4.23
CA ASP A 144 -8.82 -20.56 -5.19
C ASP A 144 -8.10 -19.68 -6.23
N ALA A 145 -6.87 -20.05 -6.59
CA ALA A 145 -5.86 -19.19 -7.22
C ALA A 145 -6.06 -18.95 -8.73
N THR A 146 -7.32 -18.78 -9.14
CA THR A 146 -7.73 -18.44 -10.51
C THR A 146 -8.07 -16.95 -10.60
N PRO A 147 -7.70 -16.23 -11.69
CA PRO A 147 -8.12 -14.85 -11.85
C PRO A 147 -9.63 -14.74 -12.03
N ALA A 148 -10.31 -14.03 -11.12
CA ALA A 148 -11.73 -13.75 -11.26
C ALA A 148 -12.02 -13.01 -12.59
N PRO A 149 -13.11 -13.34 -13.30
CA PRO A 149 -13.47 -12.64 -14.54
C PRO A 149 -13.69 -11.14 -14.24
N PRO A 150 -13.09 -10.22 -15.01
CA PRO A 150 -13.10 -8.80 -14.67
C PRO A 150 -14.51 -8.22 -14.71
N MET A 151 -15.02 -7.82 -13.54
CA MET A 151 -16.36 -7.25 -13.34
C MET A 151 -16.43 -5.78 -13.82
N GLY A 152 -16.03 -5.52 -15.06
CA GLY A 152 -15.96 -4.19 -15.64
C GLY A 152 -14.87 -4.06 -16.72
N LYS A 153 -14.66 -2.84 -17.22
CA LYS A 153 -13.49 -2.53 -18.04
C LYS A 153 -12.25 -2.47 -17.13
N PRO A 154 -11.11 -3.06 -17.51
CA PRO A 154 -9.89 -2.96 -16.71
C PRO A 154 -9.48 -1.48 -16.56
N GLU A 155 -9.26 -1.04 -15.32
CA GLU A 155 -8.66 0.27 -15.06
C GLU A 155 -7.21 0.26 -15.59
N LYS A 156 -6.81 1.34 -16.28
CA LYS A 156 -5.44 1.48 -16.78
C LYS A 156 -4.50 1.78 -15.60
N PRO A 157 -3.33 1.11 -15.50
CA PRO A 157 -2.31 1.49 -14.54
C PRO A 157 -1.96 2.98 -14.65
N LYS A 158 -1.82 3.64 -13.49
CA LYS A 158 -1.43 5.06 -13.37
C LYS A 158 0.07 5.14 -13.16
N ARG A 159 0.75 6.22 -13.56
CA ARG A 159 2.17 6.40 -13.16
C ARG A 159 2.23 6.73 -11.67
N ALA A 160 3.25 6.26 -10.95
CA ALA A 160 3.39 6.58 -9.53
C ALA A 160 3.42 8.10 -9.28
N LEU A 161 4.12 8.85 -10.14
CA LEU A 161 4.16 10.32 -10.15
C LEU A 161 2.77 10.98 -10.25
N GLU A 162 1.81 10.36 -10.93
CA GLU A 162 0.46 10.90 -11.12
C GLU A 162 -0.42 10.70 -9.88
N VAL A 163 -0.13 9.70 -9.04
CA VAL A 163 -0.93 9.38 -7.84
C VAL A 163 -0.73 10.41 -6.72
N PHE A 164 0.43 11.10 -6.69
CA PHE A 164 0.73 12.12 -5.68
C PHE A 164 0.06 13.49 -5.91
N ASP A 165 -0.80 13.67 -6.93
CA ASP A 165 -1.50 14.94 -7.22
C ASP A 165 -0.53 16.16 -7.29
N GLY A 166 0.69 15.90 -7.78
CA GLY A 166 1.79 16.88 -7.81
C GLY A 166 2.37 17.31 -6.46
N LEU A 167 1.95 16.74 -5.33
CA LEU A 167 2.43 17.03 -3.96
C LEU A 167 3.83 16.44 -3.69
N MET A 168 4.79 16.77 -4.55
CA MET A 168 6.12 16.16 -4.61
C MET A 168 7.24 17.20 -4.43
N GLU A 169 7.63 17.41 -3.18
CA GLU A 169 8.82 18.17 -2.82
C GLU A 169 10.03 17.22 -2.90
N ILE A 170 10.86 17.37 -3.92
CA ILE A 170 12.04 16.52 -4.14
C ILE A 170 13.21 17.44 -4.53
N TYR A 171 14.08 17.73 -3.55
CA TYR A 171 15.28 18.57 -3.66
C TYR A 171 16.16 18.48 -2.38
N PRO A 172 17.48 18.72 -2.45
CA PRO A 172 18.32 18.82 -1.26
C PRO A 172 17.88 19.93 -0.29
N GLY A 173 17.74 19.60 1.00
CA GLY A 173 17.33 20.52 2.05
C GLY A 173 17.11 19.84 3.41
N SER A 174 16.48 20.54 4.36
CA SER A 174 15.81 19.93 5.52
C SER A 174 14.35 19.63 5.17
N LYS A 175 13.78 18.58 5.78
CA LYS A 175 12.36 18.23 5.61
C LYS A 175 11.42 19.32 6.12
N ILE A 176 11.84 20.19 7.05
CA ILE A 176 11.08 21.38 7.47
C ILE A 176 10.58 22.17 6.25
N ARG A 177 11.46 22.53 5.32
CA ARG A 177 11.09 23.31 4.11
C ARG A 177 10.15 22.57 3.17
N HIS A 178 10.27 21.25 3.10
CA HIS A 178 9.37 20.41 2.32
C HIS A 178 7.96 20.45 2.93
N PHE A 179 7.87 20.32 4.25
CA PHE A 179 6.60 20.41 4.98
C PHE A 179 6.00 21.82 4.96
N GLU A 180 6.79 22.89 5.05
CA GLU A 180 6.34 24.28 4.85
C GLU A 180 5.72 24.46 3.45
N SER A 181 6.35 23.91 2.40
CA SER A 181 5.82 23.94 1.04
C SER A 181 4.53 23.13 0.90
N LEU A 182 4.50 21.89 1.39
CA LEU A 182 3.29 21.04 1.39
C LEU A 182 2.13 21.67 2.17
N GLN A 183 2.40 22.26 3.34
CA GLN A 183 1.40 22.96 4.16
C GLN A 183 0.83 24.17 3.40
N LYS A 184 1.71 25.01 2.83
CA LYS A 184 1.31 26.19 2.05
C LYS A 184 0.49 25.83 0.80
N ARG A 185 0.81 24.70 0.17
CA ARG A 185 0.13 24.20 -1.04
C ARG A 185 -1.21 23.50 -0.77
N THR A 186 -1.37 22.86 0.39
CA THR A 186 -2.56 22.06 0.71
C THR A 186 -3.52 22.72 1.69
N GLY A 187 -3.06 23.68 2.50
CA GLY A 187 -3.81 24.24 3.64
C GLY A 187 -4.02 23.25 4.80
N ILE A 188 -3.51 22.03 4.71
CA ILE A 188 -3.64 20.99 5.74
C ILE A 188 -2.73 21.37 6.91
N ARG A 189 -3.26 21.31 8.14
CA ARG A 189 -2.47 21.59 9.37
C ARG A 189 -1.42 20.50 9.56
N TYR A 190 -0.23 20.82 10.07
CA TYR A 190 0.80 19.82 10.39
C TYR A 190 0.27 18.70 11.31
N GLN A 191 -0.55 19.06 12.31
CA GLN A 191 -1.24 18.09 13.18
C GLN A 191 -2.26 17.19 12.47
N ASP A 192 -2.62 17.47 11.21
CA ASP A 192 -3.46 16.60 10.38
C ASP A 192 -2.61 15.74 9.41
N MET A 193 -1.27 15.79 9.50
CA MET A 193 -0.32 15.05 8.65
C MET A 193 0.33 13.86 9.38
N LEU A 194 0.69 12.84 8.60
CA LEU A 194 1.57 11.72 8.99
C LEU A 194 2.71 11.61 7.98
N PHE A 195 3.90 11.25 8.45
CA PHE A 195 5.13 11.21 7.67
C PHE A 195 5.87 9.88 7.88
N PHE A 196 6.26 9.24 6.78
CA PHE A 196 7.04 8.00 6.72
C PHE A 196 8.39 8.26 6.07
N ASP A 197 9.45 7.84 6.74
CA ASP A 197 10.85 8.17 6.43
C ASP A 197 11.75 7.16 7.16
N ASP A 198 12.84 6.70 6.55
CA ASP A 198 13.79 5.74 7.15
C ASP A 198 14.75 6.42 8.14
N GLU A 199 15.01 7.70 7.91
CA GLU A 199 16.14 8.43 8.45
C GLU A 199 15.70 9.24 9.67
N SER A 200 15.93 8.65 10.83
CA SER A 200 15.56 9.19 12.16
C SER A 200 15.89 10.67 12.41
N ARG A 201 16.90 11.29 11.77
CA ARG A 201 17.20 12.73 11.92
C ARG A 201 16.13 13.64 11.30
N ASN A 202 15.31 13.12 10.39
CA ASN A 202 14.16 13.82 9.80
C ASN A 202 12.97 13.95 10.78
N ARG A 203 13.15 13.53 12.04
CA ARG A 203 12.26 13.85 13.18
C ARG A 203 12.24 15.33 13.54
N ASP A 204 13.11 16.16 12.96
CA ASP A 204 13.02 17.63 13.01
C ASP A 204 11.60 18.13 12.64
N THR A 205 10.96 17.46 11.67
CA THR A 205 9.57 17.69 11.24
C THR A 205 8.52 17.65 12.36
N GLU A 206 8.74 16.91 13.46
CA GLU A 206 7.79 16.86 14.56
C GLU A 206 7.69 18.19 15.33
N THR A 207 8.68 19.08 15.20
CA THR A 207 8.61 20.45 15.76
C THR A 207 7.54 21.33 15.10
N LEU A 208 7.09 20.97 13.89
CA LEU A 208 5.95 21.60 13.22
C LEU A 208 4.59 21.06 13.72
N GLY A 209 4.59 19.96 14.47
CA GLY A 209 3.38 19.21 14.85
C GLY A 209 3.00 18.07 13.90
N VAL A 210 3.85 17.74 12.92
CA VAL A 210 3.72 16.50 12.12
C VAL A 210 3.95 15.29 13.03
N THR A 211 3.33 14.16 12.73
CA THR A 211 3.71 12.86 13.35
C THR A 211 4.64 12.12 12.41
N MET A 212 5.87 11.82 12.87
CA MET A 212 6.86 11.07 12.09
C MET A 212 6.95 9.63 12.60
N TRP A 213 6.66 8.69 11.69
CA TRP A 213 6.94 7.27 11.83
C TRP A 213 8.27 6.94 11.14
N VAL A 214 9.13 6.15 11.79
CA VAL A 214 10.44 5.75 11.26
C VAL A 214 10.35 4.34 10.73
N VAL A 215 10.48 4.23 9.41
CA VAL A 215 10.48 2.97 8.65
C VAL A 215 11.85 2.31 8.76
N ARG A 216 11.94 0.98 8.80
CA ARG A 216 13.25 0.28 8.91
C ARG A 216 13.59 -0.54 7.68
N ASP A 217 12.67 -1.41 7.28
CA ASP A 217 12.91 -2.45 6.27
C ASP A 217 12.07 -2.20 4.99
N GLY A 218 11.76 -0.93 4.73
CA GLY A 218 10.85 -0.48 3.67
C GLY A 218 9.40 -0.33 4.09
N LEU A 219 8.65 0.47 3.32
CA LEU A 219 7.23 0.71 3.61
C LEU A 219 6.39 -0.55 3.32
N SER A 220 5.77 -1.08 4.36
CA SER A 220 4.83 -2.19 4.32
C SER A 220 3.45 -1.79 4.87
N TRP A 221 2.45 -2.67 4.73
CA TRP A 221 1.15 -2.47 5.37
C TRP A 221 1.24 -2.36 6.89
N GLY A 222 2.15 -3.11 7.52
CA GLY A 222 2.39 -3.05 8.97
C GLY A 222 2.93 -1.69 9.41
N GLU A 223 3.83 -1.10 8.61
CA GLU A 223 4.33 0.27 8.84
C GLU A 223 3.18 1.29 8.72
N ILE A 224 2.32 1.17 7.71
CA ILE A 224 1.15 2.05 7.54
C ILE A 224 0.19 1.95 8.74
N GLU A 225 -0.18 0.74 9.18
CA GLU A 225 -1.03 0.56 10.36
C GLU A 225 -0.38 1.17 11.62
N ALA A 226 0.91 0.89 11.85
CA ALA A 226 1.61 1.37 13.04
C ALA A 226 1.74 2.91 13.07
N GLY A 227 2.10 3.53 11.95
CA GLY A 227 2.18 4.98 11.81
C GLY A 227 0.82 5.68 11.98
N VAL A 228 -0.26 5.12 11.42
CA VAL A 228 -1.63 5.64 11.59
C VAL A 228 -2.10 5.45 13.04
N ASN A 229 -1.77 4.34 13.69
CA ASN A 229 -2.15 4.09 15.08
C ASN A 229 -1.38 4.99 16.06
N GLU A 230 -0.09 5.29 15.83
CA GLU A 230 0.64 6.29 16.60
C GLU A 230 0.09 7.71 16.36
N TRP A 231 -0.27 8.06 15.12
CA TRP A 231 -0.95 9.32 14.80
C TRP A 231 -2.29 9.45 15.57
N ARG A 232 -3.10 8.39 15.61
CA ARG A 232 -4.36 8.33 16.36
C ARG A 232 -4.15 8.46 17.86
N LYS A 233 -3.24 7.66 18.43
CA LYS A 233 -2.86 7.67 19.86
C LYS A 233 -2.41 9.04 20.35
N ARG A 234 -1.56 9.75 19.60
CA ARG A 234 -1.15 11.14 19.91
C ARG A 234 -2.28 12.16 19.90
N ARG A 235 -3.46 11.80 19.38
CA ARG A 235 -4.67 12.63 19.29
C ARG A 235 -5.81 12.14 20.19
N GLY A 236 -5.52 11.20 21.10
CA GLY A 236 -6.49 10.63 22.04
C GLY A 236 -7.30 9.45 21.52
N PHE A 237 -7.15 9.07 20.25
CA PHE A 237 -7.83 7.94 19.64
C PHE A 237 -7.07 6.64 19.95
N VAL A 238 -7.22 6.15 21.17
CA VAL A 238 -6.70 4.85 21.60
C VAL A 238 -7.75 3.78 21.31
N LYS A 239 -7.42 2.81 20.45
CA LYS A 239 -8.22 1.58 20.34
C LYS A 239 -8.01 0.78 21.63
N MET A 240 -9.04 0.67 22.45
CA MET A 240 -9.00 -0.25 23.59
C MET A 240 -8.76 -1.68 23.06
N PRO A 241 -7.93 -2.51 23.72
CA PRO A 241 -7.89 -3.93 23.39
C PRO A 241 -9.27 -4.54 23.59
N ASP A 242 -9.66 -5.48 22.72
CA ASP A 242 -10.95 -6.14 22.86
C ASP A 242 -10.98 -6.99 24.14
N ALA A 243 -12.13 -7.04 24.81
CA ALA A 243 -12.26 -7.54 26.18
C ALA A 243 -12.29 -9.09 26.26
N THR A 244 -11.68 -9.75 25.29
CA THR A 244 -11.86 -11.17 24.94
C THR A 244 -10.56 -11.98 24.96
N GLU A 245 -9.39 -11.33 24.96
CA GLU A 245 -8.08 -12.00 25.15
C GLU A 245 -7.50 -11.75 26.55
N LEU A 246 -8.08 -12.44 27.54
CA LEU A 246 -7.48 -12.65 28.87
C LEU A 246 -7.55 -14.14 29.26
N PRO A 247 -6.42 -14.88 29.16
CA PRO A 247 -6.20 -16.11 29.92
C PRO A 247 -5.76 -15.82 31.37
#